data_AF-A0A1M7JNF3-F1
#
_entry.id   AF-A0A1M7JNF3-F1
#
_cell.length_a   1.000
_cell.length_b   1.000
_cell.length_c   1.000
_cell.angle_alpha   90.00
_cell.angle_beta   90.00
_cell.angle_gamma   90.00
#
_symmetry.space_group_name_H-M   'P 1'
#
loop_
_entity.id
_entity.type
_entity.pdbx_description
1 polymer ?
#
loop_
_entity_poly.entity_id
_entity_poly.type
_entity_poly.pdbx_seq_one_letter_code
_entity_poly.pdbx_strand_id
1 'polypeptide(L)'
;MNKIRLGSLLIIVLSLVGCSSFIETEVTQTDDEDTAKKDTNEESTDVITKEDQHDLDEDELIDETENTEDTEATEDSESIGQSETSLNIPDLKLQLQKIDKEAGKTIENNVMYAQLNAAIEADPKKGLPNDFSVYPYNIVDYEDGSMSLLFFAVNRLHAPIKNIYFEITLGNVNTGEYIYEQTPVTLEEDTFGIINTDSTIPFLLDINQEGEALLNQLTNENGELLIENTELDFVE
;
A
#
# COMPACT_ATOMS: atom_id res chain seq x y z
N MET A 1 -24.67 7.72 15.40
CA MET A 1 -23.36 7.06 15.64
C MET A 1 -22.84 6.57 14.31
N ASN A 2 -21.91 7.30 13.72
CA ASN A 2 -21.28 6.92 12.44
C ASN A 2 -20.47 5.64 12.65
N LYS A 3 -20.51 4.73 11.67
CA LYS A 3 -19.76 3.47 11.72
C LYS A 3 -18.63 3.56 10.73
N ILE A 4 -17.40 3.43 11.21
CA ILE A 4 -16.23 3.31 10.36
C ILE A 4 -16.04 1.82 10.08
N ARG A 5 -16.23 1.40 8.83
CA ARG A 5 -15.91 0.03 8.44
C ARG A 5 -14.42 -0.05 8.24
N LEU A 6 -13.71 -0.85 9.04
CA LEU A 6 -12.31 -1.12 8.79
C LEU A 6 -12.23 -2.01 7.55
N GLY A 7 -12.10 -1.40 6.36
CA GLY A 7 -11.69 -2.10 5.16
C GLY A 7 -10.34 -2.74 5.44
N SER A 8 -10.26 -4.06 5.30
CA SER A 8 -9.04 -4.83 5.54
C SER A 8 -7.94 -4.37 4.58
N LEU A 9 -7.09 -3.43 5.02
CA LEU A 9 -5.83 -3.14 4.35
C LEU A 9 -4.92 -4.34 4.53
N LEU A 10 -4.63 -5.02 3.42
CA LEU A 10 -3.81 -6.22 3.34
C LEU A 10 -2.34 -5.90 3.66
N ILE A 11 -1.90 -6.12 4.89
CA ILE A 11 -0.47 -6.18 5.22
C ILE A 11 0.01 -7.61 4.93
N ILE A 12 0.55 -7.85 3.74
CA ILE A 12 1.26 -9.10 3.44
C ILE A 12 2.66 -9.03 4.06
N VAL A 13 2.82 -9.72 5.18
CA VAL A 13 4.15 -10.14 5.66
C VAL A 13 4.56 -11.36 4.83
N LEU A 14 5.43 -11.14 3.85
CA LEU A 14 6.10 -12.20 3.10
C LEU A 14 7.13 -12.89 4.00
N SER A 15 6.73 -13.96 4.66
CA SER A 15 7.67 -14.98 5.14
C SER A 15 7.77 -16.09 4.10
N LEU A 16 8.83 -16.02 3.28
CA LEU A 16 9.29 -17.13 2.44
C LEU A 16 9.77 -18.28 3.34
N VAL A 17 9.00 -19.36 3.39
CA VAL A 17 9.51 -20.68 3.78
C VAL A 17 9.02 -21.69 2.74
N GLY A 18 9.98 -22.44 2.23
CA GLY A 18 9.93 -23.13 0.95
C GLY A 18 8.89 -24.25 0.82
N CYS A 19 8.51 -24.47 -0.44
CA CYS A 19 7.80 -25.65 -0.90
C CYS A 19 8.67 -26.91 -0.78
N SER A 20 8.11 -27.95 -0.16
CA SER A 20 8.39 -29.34 -0.57
C SER A 20 7.05 -30.03 -0.78
N SER A 21 6.68 -30.22 -2.04
CA SER A 21 5.55 -31.01 -2.49
C SER A 21 5.84 -32.50 -2.33
N PHE A 22 4.95 -33.23 -1.64
CA PHE A 22 4.82 -34.68 -1.75
C PHE A 22 3.35 -35.04 -1.91
N ILE A 23 3.12 -36.05 -2.75
CA ILE A 23 1.89 -36.39 -3.48
C ILE A 23 1.19 -37.60 -2.83
N GLU A 24 -0.16 -37.56 -2.83
CA GLU A 24 -1.20 -38.64 -2.81
C GLU A 24 -1.14 -39.75 -1.73
N THR A 25 -2.19 -40.44 -1.27
CA THR A 25 -3.56 -40.72 -1.75
C THR A 25 -4.41 -41.30 -0.59
N GLU A 26 -5.74 -41.18 -0.72
CA GLU A 26 -6.86 -42.05 -0.25
C GLU A 26 -7.15 -42.43 1.23
N VAL A 27 -8.35 -41.99 1.66
CA VAL A 27 -9.49 -42.66 2.33
C VAL A 27 -9.25 -43.96 3.13
N THR A 28 -9.77 -43.99 4.37
CA THR A 28 -10.42 -45.20 4.92
C THR A 28 -11.48 -44.85 5.97
N GLN A 29 -12.71 -45.28 5.70
CA GLN A 29 -13.78 -45.53 6.68
C GLN A 29 -13.50 -46.87 7.39
N THR A 30 -13.94 -47.00 8.64
CA THR A 30 -14.07 -48.29 9.32
C THR A 30 -15.52 -48.76 9.33
N ASP A 31 -15.72 -49.95 8.75
CA ASP A 31 -16.59 -51.07 9.12
C ASP A 31 -18.04 -50.81 9.58
N ASP A 32 -19.00 -51.33 8.79
CA ASP A 32 -19.71 -52.57 9.17
C ASP A 32 -20.45 -53.22 7.97
N GLU A 33 -20.21 -54.54 7.84
CA GLU A 33 -21.04 -55.65 7.34
C GLU A 33 -21.79 -55.64 5.97
N ASP A 34 -21.29 -56.51 5.08
CA ASP A 34 -21.95 -57.75 4.60
C ASP A 34 -22.26 -57.92 3.08
N THR A 35 -21.92 -59.12 2.62
CA THR A 35 -22.33 -59.88 1.41
C THR A 35 -21.82 -59.54 -0.01
N ALA A 36 -20.78 -60.30 -0.40
CA ALA A 36 -20.80 -61.37 -1.41
C ALA A 36 -20.75 -61.09 -2.94
N LYS A 37 -19.84 -61.86 -3.58
CA LYS A 37 -19.71 -62.29 -5.01
C LYS A 37 -18.98 -61.30 -5.95
N LYS A 38 -18.21 -61.69 -6.96
CA LYS A 38 -17.62 -62.97 -7.45
C LYS A 38 -16.86 -62.61 -8.77
N ASP A 39 -15.76 -63.31 -9.02
CA ASP A 39 -15.02 -63.52 -10.30
C ASP A 39 -14.24 -62.33 -10.92
N THR A 40 -12.90 -62.39 -11.04
CA THR A 40 -12.02 -63.16 -11.97
C THR A 40 -11.79 -62.43 -13.29
N ASN A 41 -10.55 -61.99 -13.59
CA ASN A 41 -9.81 -62.35 -14.81
C ASN A 41 -8.34 -61.90 -14.79
N GLU A 42 -7.54 -62.62 -15.58
CA GLU A 42 -6.10 -62.86 -15.56
C GLU A 42 -5.21 -61.88 -16.37
N GLU A 43 -3.89 -62.12 -16.26
CA GLU A 43 -2.81 -61.92 -17.27
C GLU A 43 -2.32 -60.50 -17.60
N SER A 44 -1.03 -60.21 -17.89
CA SER A 44 0.23 -60.96 -17.86
C SER A 44 1.42 -59.98 -18.05
N THR A 45 2.58 -60.34 -17.46
CA THR A 45 4.00 -60.16 -17.87
C THR A 45 4.49 -59.02 -18.79
N ASP A 46 5.57 -58.32 -18.39
CA ASP A 46 7.00 -58.50 -18.82
C ASP A 46 7.83 -57.23 -18.47
N VAL A 47 8.89 -57.27 -17.64
CA VAL A 47 10.30 -57.72 -17.82
C VAL A 47 11.27 -56.63 -18.36
N ILE A 48 12.09 -56.12 -17.41
CA ILE A 48 13.56 -55.90 -17.36
C ILE A 48 14.30 -55.09 -18.47
N THR A 49 15.19 -54.17 -18.04
CA THR A 49 16.66 -54.02 -18.36
C THR A 49 17.03 -52.51 -18.50
N LYS A 50 17.67 -51.85 -17.51
CA LYS A 50 19.11 -51.70 -17.13
C LYS A 50 20.01 -50.84 -18.04
N GLU A 51 20.99 -50.18 -17.37
CA GLU A 51 22.31 -49.64 -17.82
C GLU A 51 22.27 -48.21 -18.39
N ASP A 52 23.22 -47.29 -18.16
CA ASP A 52 24.42 -47.24 -17.30
C ASP A 52 24.95 -45.78 -17.18
N GLN A 53 25.96 -45.64 -16.33
CA GLN A 53 26.84 -44.51 -15.96
C GLN A 53 27.46 -43.64 -17.10
N HIS A 54 28.01 -42.46 -16.76
CA HIS A 54 29.47 -42.19 -16.69
C HIS A 54 29.85 -40.67 -16.68
N ASP A 55 30.51 -40.31 -15.58
CA ASP A 55 31.59 -39.35 -15.24
C ASP A 55 31.99 -38.08 -16.05
N LEU A 56 32.26 -37.03 -15.24
CA LEU A 56 33.47 -36.17 -15.04
C LEU A 56 34.16 -35.47 -16.23
N ASP A 57 34.48 -34.17 -16.05
CA ASP A 57 35.87 -33.74 -15.72
C ASP A 57 36.02 -32.21 -15.52
N GLU A 58 37.03 -31.89 -14.70
CA GLU A 58 37.57 -30.60 -14.24
C GLU A 58 38.37 -29.84 -15.33
N ASP A 59 38.58 -28.51 -15.16
CA ASP A 59 39.91 -27.93 -14.84
C ASP A 59 40.01 -26.39 -15.00
N GLU A 60 40.64 -25.78 -13.97
CA GLU A 60 41.69 -24.73 -13.93
C GLU A 60 41.68 -23.49 -14.86
N LEU A 61 42.32 -22.34 -14.58
CA LEU A 61 42.82 -21.52 -13.45
C LEU A 61 43.88 -20.55 -14.08
N ILE A 62 44.03 -19.32 -13.53
CA ILE A 62 45.24 -18.42 -13.58
C ILE A 62 45.48 -17.64 -14.92
N ASP A 63 45.94 -16.38 -15.05
CA ASP A 63 46.81 -15.48 -14.24
C ASP A 63 46.68 -13.96 -14.60
N GLU A 64 47.27 -13.16 -13.70
CA GLU A 64 47.70 -11.74 -13.63
C GLU A 64 48.28 -11.09 -14.94
N THR A 65 48.53 -9.78 -15.13
CA THR A 65 49.15 -8.73 -14.28
C THR A 65 49.12 -7.31 -14.96
N GLU A 66 49.26 -6.27 -14.12
CA GLU A 66 49.96 -4.96 -14.29
C GLU A 66 49.58 -3.85 -15.31
N ASN A 67 48.95 -2.79 -14.76
CA ASN A 67 49.43 -1.40 -14.59
C ASN A 67 50.14 -0.63 -15.73
N THR A 68 49.55 0.51 -16.16
CA THR A 68 50.29 1.73 -16.56
C THR A 68 49.40 2.98 -16.45
N GLU A 69 49.88 4.00 -15.73
CA GLU A 69 49.32 5.37 -15.63
C GLU A 69 49.59 6.18 -16.93
N ASP A 70 48.61 6.98 -17.40
CA ASP A 70 48.78 8.43 -17.65
C ASP A 70 47.45 9.12 -18.10
N THR A 71 46.86 9.90 -17.17
CA THR A 71 46.47 11.32 -17.20
C THR A 71 45.67 11.99 -18.38
N GLU A 72 44.58 12.68 -17.95
CA GLU A 72 43.73 13.78 -18.51
C GLU A 72 42.78 13.56 -19.71
N ALA A 73 41.46 13.62 -19.47
CA ALA A 73 40.62 14.83 -19.57
C ALA A 73 39.11 14.51 -19.70
N THR A 74 38.34 14.95 -18.70
CA THR A 74 36.93 15.44 -18.75
C THR A 74 35.90 14.73 -19.64
N GLU A 75 34.94 14.02 -19.03
CA GLU A 75 33.50 14.30 -19.18
C GLU A 75 32.81 14.08 -17.83
N ASP A 76 32.21 15.15 -17.33
CA ASP A 76 31.53 15.26 -16.05
C ASP A 76 30.20 14.50 -16.14
N SER A 77 30.26 13.19 -15.89
CA SER A 77 29.08 12.37 -15.65
C SER A 77 28.75 12.51 -14.17
N GLU A 78 27.92 13.50 -13.85
CA GLU A 78 27.24 13.53 -12.56
C GLU A 78 26.32 12.30 -12.48
N SER A 79 26.91 11.21 -12.00
CA SER A 79 26.20 10.15 -11.32
C SER A 79 25.47 10.82 -10.16
N ILE A 80 24.17 11.08 -10.36
CA ILE A 80 23.24 11.37 -9.27
C ILE A 80 23.22 10.10 -8.43
N GLY A 81 24.19 10.03 -7.52
CA GLY A 81 24.20 9.09 -6.43
C GLY A 81 22.91 9.34 -5.66
N GLN A 82 22.00 8.38 -5.76
CA GLN A 82 20.87 8.22 -4.87
C GLN A 82 21.46 8.03 -3.47
N SER A 83 21.77 9.15 -2.83
CA SER A 83 22.09 9.20 -1.42
C SER A 83 20.76 8.98 -0.72
N GLU A 84 20.53 7.74 -0.34
CA GLU A 84 19.72 7.33 0.82
C GLU A 84 20.33 8.00 2.07
N THR A 85 20.34 9.33 2.11
CA THR A 85 20.40 10.05 3.35
C THR A 85 19.10 9.67 4.01
N SER A 86 19.14 8.90 5.10
CA SER A 86 18.01 8.80 6.01
C SER A 86 17.62 10.21 6.40
N LEU A 87 16.68 10.80 5.66
CA LEU A 87 16.10 12.08 5.97
C LEU A 87 15.49 11.86 7.35
N ASN A 88 16.04 12.54 8.35
CA ASN A 88 15.51 12.52 9.69
C ASN A 88 14.20 13.33 9.68
N ILE A 89 13.17 12.78 9.05
CA ILE A 89 11.84 13.35 8.94
C ILE A 89 11.20 13.21 10.31
N PRO A 90 10.68 14.27 10.95
CA PRO A 90 10.02 14.17 12.25
C PRO A 90 8.77 13.27 12.21
N ASP A 91 8.40 12.72 13.37
CA ASP A 91 7.15 11.97 13.49
C ASP A 91 5.95 12.87 13.19
N LEU A 92 5.03 12.35 12.38
CA LEU A 92 3.78 13.00 12.03
C LEU A 92 2.90 13.17 13.25
N LYS A 93 2.24 14.33 13.35
CA LYS A 93 1.26 14.60 14.40
C LYS A 93 -0.13 14.69 13.81
N LEU A 94 -1.09 14.00 14.43
CA LEU A 94 -2.50 14.19 14.10
C LEU A 94 -2.95 15.59 14.54
N GLN A 95 -3.45 16.36 13.59
CA GLN A 95 -4.08 17.64 13.84
C GLN A 95 -5.59 17.51 13.66
N LEU A 96 -6.35 17.89 14.70
CA LEU A 96 -7.80 18.05 14.57
C LEU A 96 -8.12 19.29 13.72
N GLN A 97 -9.19 19.20 12.94
CA GLN A 97 -9.77 20.35 12.25
C GLN A 97 -10.16 21.45 13.24
N LYS A 98 -10.11 22.72 12.80
CA LYS A 98 -10.45 23.88 13.64
C LYS A 98 -11.89 23.78 14.16
N ILE A 99 -12.85 23.49 13.28
CA ILE A 99 -14.26 23.37 13.65
C ILE A 99 -14.52 22.25 14.66
N ASP A 100 -13.78 21.15 14.57
CA ASP A 100 -13.91 20.02 15.49
C ASP A 100 -13.36 20.36 16.87
N LYS A 101 -12.21 21.03 16.92
CA LYS A 101 -11.65 21.55 18.19
C LYS A 101 -12.62 22.51 18.85
N GLU A 102 -13.22 23.43 18.09
CA GLU A 102 -14.21 24.40 18.58
C GLU A 102 -15.50 23.72 19.05
N ALA A 103 -15.89 22.61 18.44
CA ALA A 103 -16.98 21.75 18.89
C ALA A 103 -16.62 20.85 20.10
N GLY A 104 -15.41 20.98 20.67
CA GLY A 104 -14.96 20.22 21.83
C GLY A 104 -14.56 18.78 21.53
N LYS A 105 -14.28 18.44 20.26
CA LYS A 105 -13.73 17.13 19.90
C LYS A 105 -12.28 17.01 20.33
N THR A 106 -11.89 15.82 20.74
CA THR A 106 -10.51 15.44 21.08
C THR A 106 -10.21 14.07 20.46
N ILE A 107 -8.94 13.65 20.48
CA ILE A 107 -8.54 12.32 20.01
C ILE A 107 -9.24 11.24 20.84
N GLU A 108 -9.41 11.46 22.13
CA GLU A 108 -9.96 10.48 23.09
C GLU A 108 -11.48 10.36 23.01
N ASN A 109 -12.18 11.45 22.67
CA ASN A 109 -13.64 11.49 22.69
C ASN A 109 -14.29 11.25 21.31
N ASN A 110 -13.49 11.17 20.25
CA ASN A 110 -13.96 10.95 18.89
C ASN A 110 -13.31 9.70 18.30
N VAL A 111 -14.16 8.72 17.96
CA VAL A 111 -13.74 7.40 17.42
C VAL A 111 -12.89 7.54 16.16
N MET A 112 -13.23 8.49 15.29
CA MET A 112 -12.50 8.72 14.06
C MET A 112 -11.08 9.20 14.37
N TYR A 113 -10.92 10.27 15.16
CA TYR A 113 -9.59 10.77 15.53
C TYR A 113 -8.76 9.74 16.31
N ALA A 114 -9.36 8.92 17.17
CA ALA A 114 -8.65 7.83 17.84
C ALA A 114 -8.06 6.82 16.85
N GLN A 115 -8.84 6.41 15.84
CA GLN A 115 -8.38 5.49 14.81
C GLN A 115 -7.29 6.09 13.93
N LEU A 116 -7.45 7.36 13.54
CA LEU A 116 -6.42 8.06 12.78
C LEU A 116 -5.13 8.18 13.55
N ASN A 117 -5.20 8.46 14.85
CA ASN A 117 -4.01 8.56 15.69
C ASN A 117 -3.27 7.21 15.73
N ALA A 118 -3.99 6.09 15.89
CA ALA A 118 -3.40 4.77 15.85
C ALA A 118 -2.74 4.44 14.49
N ALA A 119 -3.34 4.90 13.38
CA ALA A 119 -2.76 4.72 12.04
C ALA A 119 -1.45 5.52 11.87
N ILE A 120 -1.40 6.73 12.42
CA ILE A 120 -0.20 7.57 12.40
C ILE A 120 0.88 7.01 13.31
N GLU A 121 0.53 6.46 14.48
CA GLU A 121 1.48 5.77 15.35
C GLU A 121 2.08 4.52 14.69
N ALA A 122 1.32 3.85 13.82
CA ALA A 122 1.81 2.70 13.06
C ALA A 122 2.74 3.08 11.90
N ASP A 123 2.53 4.25 11.29
CA ASP A 123 3.38 4.80 10.22
C ASP A 123 3.68 6.29 10.46
N PRO A 124 4.55 6.62 11.43
CA PRO A 124 4.79 8.01 11.85
C PRO A 124 5.56 8.83 10.81
N LYS A 125 6.15 8.16 9.81
CA LYS A 125 6.94 8.79 8.74
C LYS A 125 6.18 8.91 7.43
N LYS A 126 4.88 8.58 7.40
CA LYS A 126 4.01 8.70 6.20
C LYS A 126 4.12 10.05 5.51
N GLY A 127 4.04 10.07 4.18
CA GLY A 127 4.16 11.29 3.36
C GLY A 127 5.52 11.42 2.70
N LEU A 128 5.57 12.19 1.61
CA LEU A 128 6.82 12.47 0.92
C LEU A 128 7.53 13.66 1.56
N PRO A 129 8.86 13.62 1.73
CA PRO A 129 9.62 14.75 2.26
C PRO A 129 9.43 16.00 1.38
N ASN A 130 9.32 17.17 2.02
CA ASN A 130 9.21 18.47 1.35
C ASN A 130 7.98 18.57 0.42
N ASP A 131 6.90 17.89 0.77
CA ASP A 131 5.70 17.80 -0.05
C ASP A 131 4.41 17.97 0.76
N PHE A 132 3.32 18.27 0.06
CA PHE A 132 1.96 18.12 0.54
C PHE A 132 1.31 16.94 -0.16
N SER A 133 1.02 15.88 0.59
CA SER A 133 0.51 14.64 0.00
C SER A 133 -0.86 14.27 0.55
N VAL A 134 -1.70 13.64 -0.28
CA VAL A 134 -3.04 13.17 0.09
C VAL A 134 -3.10 11.65 -0.02
N TYR A 135 -3.71 10.98 0.96
CA TYR A 135 -3.88 9.52 0.95
C TYR A 135 -5.32 9.13 1.31
N PRO A 136 -5.96 8.21 0.57
CA PRO A 136 -7.22 7.63 1.00
C PRO A 136 -6.93 6.71 2.19
N TYR A 137 -7.81 6.72 3.17
CA TYR A 137 -7.65 5.93 4.38
C TYR A 137 -8.78 4.92 4.55
N ASN A 138 -10.04 5.39 4.60
CA ASN A 138 -11.15 4.49 4.89
C ASN A 138 -12.52 5.05 4.48
N ILE A 139 -13.54 4.21 4.40
CA ILE A 139 -14.93 4.65 4.19
C ILE A 139 -15.62 4.90 5.54
N VAL A 140 -16.37 5.99 5.60
CA VAL A 140 -17.25 6.35 6.73
C VAL A 140 -18.70 6.20 6.30
N ASP A 141 -19.44 5.33 6.99
CA ASP A 141 -20.88 5.18 6.81
C ASP A 141 -21.65 6.08 7.78
N TYR A 142 -22.64 6.80 7.25
CA TYR A 142 -23.60 7.58 8.04
C TYR A 142 -24.93 6.85 8.19
N GLU A 143 -25.71 7.25 9.19
CA GLU A 143 -27.00 6.59 9.52
C GLU A 143 -28.08 6.79 8.45
N ASP A 144 -27.96 7.85 7.64
CA ASP A 144 -28.86 8.13 6.51
C ASP A 144 -28.52 7.31 5.25
N GLY A 145 -27.47 6.49 5.31
CA GLY A 145 -27.00 5.66 4.20
C GLY A 145 -26.06 6.38 3.23
N SER A 146 -25.74 7.65 3.47
CA SER A 146 -24.63 8.31 2.77
C SER A 146 -23.28 7.73 3.23
N MET A 147 -22.28 7.88 2.37
CA MET A 147 -20.92 7.39 2.59
C MET A 147 -19.92 8.45 2.15
N SER A 148 -18.81 8.57 2.88
CA SER A 148 -17.68 9.39 2.46
C SER A 148 -16.38 8.60 2.53
N LEU A 149 -15.48 8.86 1.60
CA LEU A 149 -14.08 8.44 1.67
C LEU A 149 -13.30 9.43 2.54
N LEU A 150 -12.70 8.91 3.59
CA LEU A 150 -11.81 9.61 4.49
C LEU A 150 -10.40 9.63 3.91
N PHE A 151 -9.85 10.84 3.80
CA PHE A 151 -8.49 11.11 3.36
C PHE A 151 -7.64 11.68 4.50
N PHE A 152 -6.33 11.47 4.38
CA PHE A 152 -5.29 12.20 5.10
C PHE A 152 -4.63 13.21 4.18
N ALA A 153 -4.64 14.48 4.56
CA ALA A 153 -3.76 15.50 4.00
C ALA A 153 -2.53 15.64 4.91
N VAL A 154 -1.35 15.37 4.37
CA VAL A 154 -0.07 15.34 5.10
C VAL A 154 0.78 16.53 4.66
N ASN A 155 1.13 17.40 5.60
CA ASN A 155 2.05 18.51 5.36
C ASN A 155 3.47 18.14 5.81
N ARG A 156 4.36 17.84 4.86
CA ARG A 156 5.82 17.67 5.07
C ARG A 156 6.63 18.87 4.59
N LEU A 157 5.98 19.97 4.24
CA LEU A 157 6.66 21.21 3.90
C LEU A 157 7.28 21.83 5.15
N HIS A 158 8.39 22.54 4.98
CA HIS A 158 9.10 23.21 6.07
C HIS A 158 8.39 24.46 6.62
N ALA A 159 7.15 24.70 6.21
CA ALA A 159 6.33 25.80 6.68
C ALA A 159 4.88 25.36 6.91
N PRO A 160 4.18 25.97 7.88
CA PRO A 160 2.75 25.81 8.03
C PRO A 160 2.02 26.38 6.80
N ILE A 161 0.91 25.73 6.43
CA ILE A 161 0.12 26.08 5.25
C ILE A 161 -1.36 26.25 5.60
N LYS A 162 -2.11 26.93 4.73
CA LYS A 162 -3.56 27.14 4.85
C LYS A 162 -4.19 27.40 3.48
N ASN A 163 -5.53 27.47 3.43
CA ASN A 163 -6.31 27.76 2.23
C ASN A 163 -5.87 26.92 1.02
N ILE A 164 -5.87 25.61 1.20
CA ILE A 164 -5.35 24.69 0.19
C ILE A 164 -6.46 24.42 -0.82
N TYR A 165 -6.16 24.59 -2.10
CA TYR A 165 -6.99 24.12 -3.21
C TYR A 165 -6.22 23.06 -4.00
N PHE A 166 -6.90 22.04 -4.48
CA PHE A 166 -6.38 21.09 -5.45
C PHE A 166 -7.53 20.35 -6.13
N GLU A 167 -7.23 19.69 -7.24
CA GLU A 167 -8.13 18.76 -7.90
C GLU A 167 -7.65 17.33 -7.66
N ILE A 168 -8.58 16.44 -7.29
CA ILE A 168 -8.30 15.03 -7.04
C ILE A 168 -8.87 14.17 -8.16
N THR A 169 -8.04 13.27 -8.67
CA THR A 169 -8.46 12.18 -9.54
C THR A 169 -8.13 10.86 -8.85
N LEU A 170 -9.12 10.00 -8.67
CA LEU A 170 -8.96 8.69 -8.03
C LEU A 170 -9.75 7.66 -8.84
N GLY A 171 -9.08 6.63 -9.36
CA GLY A 171 -9.73 5.64 -10.20
C GLY A 171 -8.82 4.48 -10.62
N ASN A 172 -9.33 3.70 -11.57
CA ASN A 172 -8.65 2.55 -12.15
C ASN A 172 -8.12 2.88 -13.55
N VAL A 173 -6.81 3.06 -13.69
CA VAL A 173 -6.18 3.49 -14.95
C VAL A 173 -6.32 2.48 -16.08
N ASN A 174 -6.47 1.19 -15.76
CA ASN A 174 -6.58 0.14 -16.77
C ASN A 174 -7.96 0.13 -17.42
N THR A 175 -9.00 0.57 -16.69
CA THR A 175 -10.38 0.62 -17.16
C THR A 175 -10.81 2.03 -17.60
N GLY A 176 -10.18 3.07 -17.04
CA GLY A 176 -10.62 4.46 -17.18
C GLY A 176 -11.83 4.83 -16.32
N GLU A 177 -12.22 3.99 -15.37
CA GLU A 177 -13.30 4.27 -14.42
C GLU A 177 -12.76 5.07 -13.22
N TYR A 178 -13.47 6.13 -12.83
CA TYR A 178 -13.04 7.04 -11.78
C TYR A 178 -14.10 7.17 -10.67
N ILE A 179 -13.63 7.13 -9.41
CA ILE A 179 -14.40 7.51 -8.23
C ILE A 179 -14.51 9.04 -8.18
N TYR A 180 -13.38 9.70 -8.41
CA TYR A 180 -13.26 11.14 -8.57
C TYR A 180 -12.49 11.42 -9.85
N GLU A 181 -13.00 12.33 -10.68
CA GLU A 181 -12.35 12.80 -11.90
C GLU A 181 -12.20 14.31 -11.79
N GLN A 182 -10.96 14.79 -11.61
CA GLN A 182 -10.62 16.21 -11.45
C GLN A 182 -11.54 16.96 -10.48
N THR A 183 -11.89 16.30 -9.37
CA THR A 183 -12.86 16.83 -8.41
C THR A 183 -12.20 17.92 -7.57
N PRO A 184 -12.72 19.15 -7.55
CA PRO A 184 -12.11 20.25 -6.79
C PRO A 184 -12.29 20.02 -5.29
N VAL A 185 -11.22 20.24 -4.54
CA VAL A 185 -11.18 20.15 -3.08
C VAL A 185 -10.61 21.45 -2.53
N THR A 186 -11.22 21.96 -1.45
CA THR A 186 -10.74 23.15 -0.76
C THR A 186 -10.68 22.89 0.74
N LEU A 187 -9.50 23.09 1.33
CA LEU A 187 -9.24 23.03 2.76
C LEU A 187 -9.08 24.46 3.29
N GLU A 188 -10.22 25.10 3.55
CA GLU A 188 -10.29 26.49 4.02
C GLU A 188 -9.76 26.66 5.45
N GLU A 189 -9.05 27.78 5.72
CA GLU A 189 -8.54 28.10 7.06
C GLU A 189 -9.66 28.12 8.13
N ASP A 190 -10.87 28.56 7.78
CA ASP A 190 -11.96 28.63 8.74
C ASP A 190 -12.46 27.26 9.20
N THR A 191 -12.33 26.24 8.36
CA THR A 191 -12.73 24.87 8.67
C THR A 191 -11.56 24.06 9.24
N PHE A 192 -10.42 24.10 8.57
CA PHE A 192 -9.27 23.24 8.84
C PHE A 192 -8.23 23.89 9.75
N GLY A 193 -8.22 25.23 9.83
CA GLY A 193 -7.17 25.99 10.50
C GLY A 193 -5.86 26.01 9.72
N ILE A 194 -4.81 26.51 10.37
CA ILE A 194 -3.44 26.41 9.86
C ILE A 194 -2.95 24.98 10.04
N ILE A 195 -2.50 24.34 8.97
CA ILE A 195 -1.96 22.99 8.97
C ILE A 195 -0.45 23.09 9.21
N ASN A 196 0.00 22.65 10.38
CA ASN A 196 1.40 22.77 10.80
C ASN A 196 2.32 21.86 9.99
N THR A 197 3.61 22.19 9.94
CA THR A 197 4.65 21.28 9.46
C THR A 197 4.64 19.97 10.24
N ASP A 198 4.91 18.86 9.55
CA ASP A 198 4.90 17.50 10.10
C ASP A 198 3.58 17.15 10.79
N SER A 199 2.48 17.61 10.19
CA SER A 199 1.14 17.28 10.66
C SER A 199 0.28 16.68 9.56
N THR A 200 -0.72 15.92 9.99
CA THR A 200 -1.76 15.41 9.11
C THR A 200 -3.12 15.81 9.62
N ILE A 201 -3.98 16.18 8.69
CA ILE A 201 -5.36 16.56 8.97
C ILE A 201 -6.29 15.69 8.12
N PRO A 202 -7.37 15.16 8.69
CA PRO A 202 -8.32 14.41 7.91
C PRO A 202 -9.28 15.32 7.15
N PHE A 203 -9.80 14.84 6.02
CA PHE A 203 -10.95 15.41 5.34
C PHE A 203 -11.78 14.32 4.67
N LEU A 204 -13.03 14.62 4.34
CA LEU A 204 -13.99 13.66 3.81
C LEU A 204 -14.50 14.15 2.46
N LEU A 205 -14.60 13.24 1.50
CA LEU A 205 -15.28 13.48 0.23
C LEU A 205 -16.36 12.41 0.06
N ASP A 206 -17.53 12.81 -0.40
CA ASP A 206 -18.67 11.91 -0.54
C ASP A 206 -18.46 10.93 -1.69
N ILE A 207 -18.82 9.66 -1.44
CA ILE A 207 -18.84 8.61 -2.47
C ILE A 207 -20.23 7.99 -2.56
N ASN A 208 -20.55 7.49 -3.76
CA ASN A 208 -21.74 6.66 -3.96
C ASN A 208 -21.36 5.17 -3.90
N GLN A 209 -22.36 4.29 -4.03
CA GLN A 209 -22.15 2.83 -4.01
C GLN A 209 -21.26 2.32 -5.14
N GLU A 210 -21.31 2.96 -6.31
CA GLU A 210 -20.45 2.61 -7.44
C GLU A 210 -18.99 2.96 -7.14
N GLY A 211 -18.74 4.13 -6.54
CA GLY A 211 -17.43 4.56 -6.08
C GLY A 211 -16.85 3.65 -4.99
N GLU A 212 -17.66 3.19 -4.03
CA GLU A 212 -17.24 2.17 -3.06
C GLU A 212 -16.87 0.84 -3.75
N ALA A 213 -17.72 0.37 -4.68
CA ALA A 213 -17.46 -0.87 -5.40
C ALA A 213 -16.18 -0.79 -6.25
N LEU A 214 -15.91 0.36 -6.85
CA LEU A 214 -14.68 0.63 -7.60
C LEU A 214 -13.47 0.71 -6.67
N LEU A 215 -13.57 1.40 -5.52
CA LEU A 215 -12.49 1.51 -4.53
C LEU A 215 -12.01 0.12 -4.07
N ASN A 216 -12.94 -0.81 -3.84
CA ASN A 216 -12.64 -2.17 -3.41
C ASN A 216 -11.94 -3.03 -4.49
N GLN A 217 -11.91 -2.57 -5.74
CA GLN A 217 -11.23 -3.23 -6.86
C GLN A 217 -9.86 -2.60 -7.17
N LEU A 218 -9.56 -1.43 -6.56
CA LEU A 218 -8.28 -0.79 -6.74
C LEU A 218 -7.17 -1.56 -6.02
N THR A 219 -6.03 -1.67 -6.68
CA THR A 219 -4.79 -2.25 -6.20
C THR A 219 -3.65 -1.27 -6.48
N ASN A 220 -2.46 -1.52 -5.95
CA ASN A 220 -1.29 -0.70 -6.25
C ASN A 220 -0.89 -0.71 -7.74
N GLU A 221 -1.37 -1.69 -8.52
CA GLU A 221 -1.02 -1.85 -9.93
C GLU A 221 -2.01 -1.16 -10.87
N ASN A 222 -3.26 -0.96 -10.45
CA ASN A 222 -4.32 -0.39 -11.29
C ASN A 222 -4.91 0.90 -10.72
N GLY A 223 -4.68 1.19 -9.45
CA GLY A 223 -5.20 2.35 -8.75
C GLY A 223 -4.31 3.55 -8.97
N GLU A 224 -4.92 4.68 -9.31
CA GLU A 224 -4.23 5.95 -9.44
C GLU A 224 -4.91 6.98 -8.56
N LEU A 225 -4.07 7.75 -7.86
CA LEU A 225 -4.45 8.96 -7.15
C LEU A 225 -3.56 10.09 -7.66
N LEU A 226 -4.17 11.07 -8.32
CA LEU A 226 -3.50 12.29 -8.75
C LEU A 226 -4.05 13.49 -7.96
N ILE A 227 -3.13 14.39 -7.63
CA ILE A 227 -3.40 15.70 -7.07
C ILE A 227 -2.84 16.71 -8.06
N GLU A 228 -3.73 17.50 -8.64
CA GLU A 228 -3.40 18.48 -9.68
C GLU A 228 -3.87 19.88 -9.28
N ASN A 229 -3.39 20.90 -9.99
CA ASN A 229 -3.83 22.27 -9.83
C ASN A 229 -3.75 22.76 -8.36
N THR A 230 -2.69 22.38 -7.65
CA THR A 230 -2.50 22.69 -6.23
C THR A 230 -2.15 24.16 -6.02
N GLU A 231 -2.94 24.84 -5.19
CA GLU A 231 -2.66 26.17 -4.67
C GLU A 231 -2.68 26.11 -3.14
N LEU A 232 -1.72 26.76 -2.48
CA LEU A 232 -1.66 26.83 -1.02
C LEU A 232 -1.02 28.14 -0.56
N ASP A 233 -1.46 28.61 0.61
CA ASP A 233 -0.89 29.79 1.27
C ASP A 233 0.10 29.34 2.35
N PHE A 234 1.32 29.87 2.31
CA PHE A 234 2.26 29.75 3.42
C PHE A 234 1.92 30.74 4.54
N VAL A 235 2.06 30.29 5.79
CA VAL A 235 1.97 31.19 6.95
C VAL A 235 3.33 31.79 7.23
N GLU A 236 3.41 33.13 7.23
CA GLU A 236 4.60 33.91 7.59
C GLU A 236 4.94 33.87 9.09
#